data_AF-A0A541B407-F1
#
_entry.id   AF-A0A541B407-F1
#
_cell.length_a   1.000
_cell.length_b   1.000
_cell.length_c   1.000
_cell.angle_alpha   90.00
_cell.angle_beta   90.00
_cell.angle_gamma   90.00
#
_symmetry.space_group_name_H-M   'P 1'
#
loop_
_entity.id
_entity.type
_entity.pdbx_description
1 polymer ?
#
loop_
_entity_poly.entity_id
_entity_poly.type
_entity_poly.pdbx_seq_one_letter_code
_entity_poly.pdbx_strand_id
1 'polypeptide(L)'
;MTSVRSPEVGDPPSADHPRAVDPALIHTLRTQLPHTGALRRAAAPFTGQPLPGVPQANPAAVAETARSARGAQDSWARTPIREREAVARRFARALIENHDLLCDLMQWETGKARVHAAIEVQGVISVASYYGRTGAEHLRGRRARTAVPGIVSARVGYRPKGLVGVIAPWNYPLFLAVGDVIPALVAGNAVLSKADSQAPWTLLLARKLAVEAGLPPAVWQVVAGSGAEIGSAVIDAVDYLCFTGSTATGRAIARQCADRLIGASLELGGKNPMIVCADADVDAAATGAVQACFSNAGQMCIGVERIYVHERVYSQFVDAFVGRTRRLRLGSDYTYATDMGSLTSRRQLETTTAHVEDAVAKGATVLTGGRPRPDVGPLFHDPTVLADVTAAMTVYAEETFGPVVSVYRVASEDEAVRLANEGEYGLSASVWTKDLGRGRALARLIVAGAVNVNDGYLSAIAALGAPMGGMRSSGVGRRHGREGIVRYTESQTVTTQRVPTPYPDRMRAGLLRVMNSTTRLKLALPSRFFMPQPFRGRR
;
A
#
# COMPACT_ATOMS: atom_id res chain seq x y z
N MET A 1 22.62 41.19 25.11
CA MET A 1 21.85 40.36 24.15
C MET A 1 21.39 39.12 24.88
N THR A 2 20.18 39.17 25.42
CA THR A 2 19.57 38.14 26.26
C THR A 2 19.13 36.97 25.38
N SER A 3 19.73 35.81 25.64
CA SER A 3 19.37 34.51 25.08
C SER A 3 17.93 34.15 25.49
N VAL A 4 16.99 34.26 24.55
CA VAL A 4 15.64 33.71 24.73
C VAL A 4 15.73 32.19 24.57
N ARG A 5 15.80 31.48 25.70
CA ARG A 5 15.51 30.04 25.73
C ARG A 5 14.05 29.86 25.29
N SER A 6 13.84 29.13 24.21
CA SER A 6 12.50 28.63 23.87
C SER A 6 12.00 27.76 25.02
N PRO A 7 10.72 27.85 25.43
CA PRO A 7 10.21 27.04 26.51
C PRO A 7 10.27 25.56 26.10
N GLU A 8 10.91 24.73 26.93
CA GLU A 8 10.72 23.28 26.87
C GLU A 8 9.25 22.99 27.15
N VAL A 9 8.46 22.85 26.09
CA VAL A 9 7.09 22.35 26.18
C VAL A 9 7.21 20.87 26.51
N GLY A 10 7.27 20.55 27.80
CA GLY A 10 7.26 19.18 28.30
C GLY A 10 6.07 18.41 27.72
N ASP A 11 6.30 17.16 27.33
CA ASP A 11 5.20 16.27 26.99
C ASP A 11 4.38 16.00 28.28
N PRO A 12 3.04 16.00 28.21
CA PRO A 12 2.24 15.79 29.40
C PRO A 12 2.58 14.42 30.01
N PRO A 13 2.63 14.30 31.36
CA PRO A 13 2.75 13.00 32.00
C PRO A 13 1.48 12.19 31.69
N SER A 14 1.53 11.35 30.67
CA SER A 14 0.44 10.43 30.33
C SER A 14 0.63 9.14 31.10
N ALA A 15 -0.32 8.79 31.97
CA ALA A 15 -0.31 7.51 32.70
C ALA A 15 -0.62 6.29 31.80
N ASP A 16 -1.09 6.53 30.56
CA ASP A 16 -1.65 5.51 29.65
C ASP A 16 -0.89 5.42 28.32
N HIS A 17 0.45 5.49 28.36
CA HIS A 17 1.30 5.13 27.22
C HIS A 17 1.91 3.74 27.45
N PRO A 18 2.21 2.97 26.40
CA PRO A 18 2.83 1.67 26.57
C PRO A 18 4.16 1.85 27.30
N ARG A 19 4.45 1.01 28.31
CA ARG A 19 5.68 1.13 29.13
C ARG A 19 6.97 1.14 28.30
N ALA A 20 6.95 0.52 27.12
CA ALA A 20 8.08 0.45 26.21
C ALA A 20 8.35 1.78 25.44
N VAL A 21 7.39 2.70 25.41
CA VAL A 21 7.49 3.97 24.69
C VAL A 21 7.91 5.09 25.63
N ASP A 22 9.18 5.09 26.03
CA ASP A 22 9.68 6.10 26.98
C ASP A 22 9.90 7.50 26.33
N PRO A 23 9.97 8.58 27.15
CA PRO A 23 10.21 9.93 26.65
C PRO A 23 11.55 10.13 25.92
N ALA A 24 12.59 9.35 26.25
CA ALA A 24 13.91 9.46 25.61
C ALA A 24 13.88 8.91 24.19
N LEU A 25 13.14 7.83 23.96
CA LEU A 25 12.83 7.32 22.62
C LEU A 25 12.11 8.39 21.81
N ILE A 26 11.03 8.97 22.33
CA ILE A 26 10.26 10.01 21.63
C ILE A 26 11.13 11.22 21.29
N HIS A 27 11.99 11.67 22.21
CA HIS A 27 12.96 12.73 21.93
C HIS A 27 13.88 12.34 20.76
N THR A 28 14.46 11.14 20.80
CA THR A 28 15.34 10.61 19.74
C THR A 28 14.62 10.49 18.39
N LEU A 29 13.33 10.13 18.39
CA LEU A 29 12.55 10.07 17.16
C LEU A 29 12.27 11.48 16.61
N ARG A 30 11.95 12.43 17.49
CA ARG A 30 11.62 13.81 17.14
C ARG A 30 12.79 14.56 16.49
N THR A 31 14.03 14.29 16.91
CA THR A 31 15.24 14.96 16.35
C THR A 31 15.51 14.58 14.89
N GLN A 32 14.82 13.57 14.35
CA GLN A 32 14.90 13.21 12.93
C GLN A 32 14.10 14.17 12.01
N LEU A 33 13.30 15.07 12.58
CA LEU A 33 12.45 16.02 11.84
C LEU A 33 13.05 17.42 11.82
N PRO A 34 12.81 18.23 10.77
CA PRO A 34 13.22 19.62 10.76
C PRO A 34 12.43 20.45 11.78
N HIS A 35 13.13 21.15 12.67
CA HIS A 35 12.55 22.02 13.71
C HIS A 35 12.22 23.40 13.16
N THR A 36 11.07 23.55 12.51
CA THR A 36 10.72 24.81 11.80
C THR A 36 9.34 25.39 12.14
N GLY A 37 8.60 24.80 13.08
CA GLY A 37 7.26 25.25 13.42
C GLY A 37 6.72 24.69 14.74
N ALA A 38 5.48 25.03 15.04
CA ALA A 38 4.77 24.61 16.25
C ALA A 38 4.64 23.08 16.33
N LEU A 39 4.48 22.56 17.55
CA LEU A 39 4.17 21.16 17.76
C LEU A 39 2.69 20.91 17.50
N ARG A 40 2.38 19.90 16.69
CA ARG A 40 1.02 19.35 16.56
C ARG A 40 0.92 18.06 17.34
N ARG A 41 -0.20 17.85 18.03
CA ARG A 41 -0.51 16.63 18.78
C ARG A 41 -1.69 15.91 18.12
N ALA A 42 -1.54 14.60 17.94
CA ALA A 42 -2.65 13.68 17.66
C ALA A 42 -3.21 13.16 18.98
N ALA A 43 -4.34 12.45 18.93
CA ALA A 43 -4.92 11.79 20.10
C ALA A 43 -4.74 10.28 20.00
N ALA A 44 -4.38 9.63 21.10
CA ALA A 44 -4.30 8.18 21.21
C ALA A 44 -5.70 7.58 21.05
N PRO A 45 -5.98 6.73 20.04
CA PRO A 45 -7.35 6.35 19.72
C PRO A 45 -8.09 5.57 20.82
N PHE A 46 -7.36 4.80 21.62
CA PHE A 46 -7.92 4.03 22.74
C PHE A 46 -8.36 4.87 23.93
N THR A 47 -7.73 6.02 24.19
CA THR A 47 -7.94 6.78 25.43
C THR A 47 -8.41 8.21 25.18
N GLY A 48 -8.21 8.74 23.97
CA GLY A 48 -8.44 10.14 23.64
C GLY A 48 -7.37 11.11 24.18
N GLN A 49 -6.37 10.61 24.91
CA GLN A 49 -5.29 11.42 25.48
C GLN A 49 -4.34 11.93 24.38
N PRO A 50 -3.73 13.11 24.55
CA PRO A 50 -2.80 13.65 23.56
C PRO A 50 -1.53 12.80 23.46
N LEU A 51 -1.13 12.49 22.22
CA LEU A 51 0.18 11.95 21.89
C LEU A 51 1.27 13.04 22.02
N PRO A 52 2.55 12.64 22.08
CA PRO A 52 3.66 13.58 22.06
C PRO A 52 3.62 14.49 20.84
N GLY A 53 4.13 15.71 20.99
CA GLY A 53 4.08 16.72 19.92
C GLY A 53 5.05 16.43 18.79
N VAL A 54 4.63 16.70 17.55
CA VAL A 54 5.44 16.58 16.33
C VAL A 54 5.67 17.96 15.70
N PRO A 55 6.94 18.38 15.51
CA PRO A 55 7.26 19.63 14.82
C PRO A 55 6.64 19.66 13.42
N GLN A 56 5.97 20.76 13.09
CA GLN A 56 5.42 20.97 11.75
C GLN A 56 6.47 21.66 10.86
N ALA A 57 6.80 21.03 9.73
CA ALA A 57 7.62 21.62 8.70
C ALA A 57 6.86 22.72 7.96
N ASN A 58 7.60 23.64 7.33
CA ASN A 58 7.09 24.57 6.33
C ASN A 58 7.65 24.22 4.93
N PRO A 59 7.15 24.80 3.83
CA PRO A 59 7.63 24.49 2.48
C PRO A 59 9.13 24.71 2.25
N ALA A 60 9.73 25.73 2.90
CA ALA A 60 11.17 25.97 2.80
C ALA A 60 12.00 24.84 3.42
N ALA A 61 11.57 24.34 4.57
CA ALA A 61 12.18 23.19 5.24
C ALA A 61 12.07 21.91 4.40
N VAL A 62 10.95 21.71 3.71
CA VAL A 62 10.77 20.59 2.76
C VAL A 62 11.78 20.70 1.62
N ALA A 63 11.92 21.89 1.01
CA ALA A 63 12.88 22.12 -0.06
C ALA A 63 14.33 21.90 0.38
N GLU A 64 14.69 22.33 1.59
CA GLU A 64 16.02 22.09 2.17
C GLU A 64 16.29 20.60 2.42
N THR A 65 15.32 19.91 3.03
CA THR A 65 15.40 18.47 3.28
C THR A 65 15.53 17.68 1.98
N ALA A 66 14.79 18.09 0.94
CA ALA A 66 14.88 17.52 -0.40
C ALA A 66 16.26 17.74 -1.04
N ARG A 67 16.85 18.94 -0.91
CA ARG A 67 18.22 19.22 -1.40
C ARG A 67 19.26 18.34 -0.70
N SER A 68 19.15 18.17 0.61
CA SER A 68 20.01 17.27 1.39
C SER A 68 19.91 15.82 0.90
N ALA A 69 18.68 15.33 0.71
CA ALA A 69 18.43 13.98 0.20
C ALA A 69 18.98 13.76 -1.20
N ARG A 70 18.82 14.75 -2.11
CA ARG A 70 19.41 14.72 -3.46
C ARG A 70 20.93 14.66 -3.42
N GLY A 71 21.58 15.45 -2.56
CA GLY A 71 23.03 15.41 -2.39
C GLY A 71 23.56 14.04 -1.96
N ALA A 72 22.80 13.31 -1.13
CA ALA A 72 23.14 11.95 -0.71
C ALA A 72 22.77 10.86 -1.74
N GLN A 73 21.86 11.16 -2.66
CA GLN A 73 21.34 10.18 -3.62
C GLN A 73 22.42 9.71 -4.60
N ASP A 74 23.28 10.61 -5.08
CA ASP A 74 24.32 10.30 -6.05
C ASP A 74 25.32 9.26 -5.53
N SER A 75 25.75 9.39 -4.27
CA SER A 75 26.65 8.42 -3.64
C SER A 75 25.94 7.09 -3.42
N TRP A 76 24.67 7.12 -2.98
CA TRP A 76 23.86 5.92 -2.78
C TRP A 76 23.56 5.14 -4.07
N ALA A 77 23.34 5.84 -5.19
CA ALA A 77 23.16 5.20 -6.49
C ALA A 77 24.43 4.45 -6.96
N ARG A 78 25.62 4.97 -6.61
CA ARG A 78 26.92 4.35 -6.93
C ARG A 78 27.27 3.19 -6.01
N THR A 79 26.71 3.11 -4.81
CA THR A 79 26.81 1.93 -3.94
C THR A 79 26.37 0.68 -4.72
N PRO A 80 27.14 -0.41 -4.74
CA PRO A 80 26.73 -1.63 -5.42
C PRO A 80 25.36 -2.12 -4.95
N ILE A 81 24.50 -2.55 -5.86
CA ILE A 81 23.14 -2.99 -5.50
C ILE A 81 23.13 -4.12 -4.45
N ARG A 82 24.16 -4.97 -4.44
CA ARG A 82 24.33 -6.04 -3.43
C ARG A 82 24.54 -5.50 -2.01
N GLU A 83 25.16 -4.34 -1.87
CA GLU A 83 25.32 -3.67 -0.58
C GLU A 83 24.01 -3.01 -0.13
N ARG A 84 23.27 -2.40 -1.06
CA ARG A 84 21.91 -1.87 -0.78
C ARG A 84 20.94 -2.99 -0.37
N GLU A 85 21.01 -4.13 -1.03
CA GLU A 85 20.30 -5.36 -0.65
C GLU A 85 20.70 -5.85 0.76
N ALA A 86 21.98 -5.75 1.12
CA ALA A 86 22.45 -6.11 2.46
C ALA A 86 21.89 -5.17 3.54
N VAL A 87 21.81 -3.86 3.27
CA VAL A 87 21.14 -2.89 4.16
C VAL A 87 19.68 -3.28 4.38
N ALA A 88 18.93 -3.59 3.33
CA ALA A 88 17.54 -4.03 3.44
C ALA A 88 17.39 -5.30 4.30
N ARG A 89 18.29 -6.28 4.16
CA ARG A 89 18.28 -7.49 4.99
C ARG A 89 18.65 -7.24 6.45
N ARG A 90 19.59 -6.33 6.74
CA ARG A 90 19.90 -5.92 8.11
C ARG A 90 18.74 -5.15 8.73
N PHE A 91 18.06 -4.32 7.94
CA PHE A 91 16.85 -3.63 8.39
C PHE A 91 15.73 -4.61 8.72
N ALA A 92 15.52 -5.65 7.90
CA ALA A 92 14.57 -6.73 8.23
C ALA A 92 14.87 -7.39 9.59
N ARG A 93 16.16 -7.58 9.93
CA ARG A 93 16.57 -8.09 11.24
C ARG A 93 16.27 -7.10 12.37
N ALA A 94 16.58 -5.82 12.18
CA ALA A 94 16.28 -4.78 13.17
C ALA A 94 14.77 -4.67 13.48
N LEU A 95 13.91 -4.86 12.47
CA LEU A 95 12.46 -4.93 12.65
C LEU A 95 12.02 -6.12 13.51
N ILE A 96 12.65 -7.29 13.34
CA ILE A 96 12.39 -8.48 14.17
C ILE A 96 12.80 -8.20 15.62
N GLU A 97 14.00 -7.64 15.81
CA GLU A 97 14.56 -7.34 17.14
C GLU A 97 13.76 -6.28 17.90
N ASN A 98 13.01 -5.42 17.19
CA ASN A 98 12.17 -4.36 17.77
C ASN A 98 10.67 -4.60 17.56
N HIS A 99 10.26 -5.85 17.31
CA HIS A 99 8.89 -6.20 16.95
C HIS A 99 7.86 -5.70 17.97
N ASP A 100 8.08 -5.96 19.26
CA ASP A 100 7.12 -5.58 20.30
C ASP A 100 7.01 -4.06 20.47
N LEU A 101 8.12 -3.34 20.38
CA LEU A 101 8.11 -1.87 20.41
C LEU A 101 7.36 -1.28 19.22
N LEU A 102 7.53 -1.85 18.02
CA LEU A 102 6.77 -1.44 16.83
C LEU A 102 5.28 -1.70 17.01
N CYS A 103 4.90 -2.86 17.57
CA CYS A 103 3.51 -3.16 17.89
C CYS A 103 2.93 -2.15 18.89
N ASP A 104 3.61 -1.91 20.00
CA ASP A 104 3.17 -0.98 21.04
C ASP A 104 2.96 0.44 20.48
N LEU A 105 3.91 0.93 19.68
CA LEU A 105 3.83 2.25 19.07
C LEU A 105 2.67 2.33 18.08
N MET A 106 2.50 1.33 17.20
CA MET A 106 1.37 1.30 16.26
C MET A 106 0.03 1.24 16.97
N GLN A 107 -0.13 0.43 18.01
CA GLN A 107 -1.36 0.37 18.79
C GLN A 107 -1.67 1.74 19.42
N TRP A 108 -0.67 2.40 20.00
CA TRP A 108 -0.82 3.70 20.65
C TRP A 108 -1.27 4.80 19.68
N GLU A 109 -0.73 4.80 18.46
CA GLU A 109 -1.00 5.83 17.45
C GLU A 109 -2.27 5.56 16.62
N THR A 110 -2.67 4.30 16.45
CA THR A 110 -3.72 3.92 15.49
C THR A 110 -4.95 3.27 16.10
N GLY A 111 -4.86 2.74 17.33
CA GLY A 111 -5.95 2.01 17.97
C GLY A 111 -6.17 0.61 17.42
N LYS A 112 -5.24 0.06 16.63
CA LYS A 112 -5.37 -1.31 16.13
C LYS A 112 -5.14 -2.36 17.22
N ALA A 113 -5.73 -3.54 17.06
CA ALA A 113 -5.42 -4.69 17.90
C ALA A 113 -3.98 -5.18 17.66
N ARG A 114 -3.33 -5.75 18.67
CA ARG A 114 -1.93 -6.20 18.60
C ARG A 114 -1.68 -7.19 17.47
N VAL A 115 -2.62 -8.10 17.21
CA VAL A 115 -2.51 -9.07 16.10
C VAL A 115 -2.35 -8.37 14.74
N HIS A 116 -3.07 -7.27 14.51
CA HIS A 116 -2.97 -6.51 13.27
C HIS A 116 -1.67 -5.71 13.18
N ALA A 117 -1.18 -5.19 14.31
CA ALA A 117 0.13 -4.55 14.38
C ALA A 117 1.26 -5.57 14.07
N ALA A 118 1.20 -6.77 14.65
CA ALA A 118 2.19 -7.82 14.42
C ALA A 118 2.22 -8.30 12.95
N ILE A 119 1.05 -8.50 12.34
CA ILE A 119 0.94 -8.83 10.91
C ILE A 119 1.56 -7.72 10.04
N GLU A 120 1.39 -6.46 10.42
CA GLU A 120 1.98 -5.34 9.72
C GLU A 120 3.52 -5.34 9.80
N VAL A 121 4.10 -5.57 10.98
CA VAL A 121 5.56 -5.71 11.14
C VAL A 121 6.08 -6.85 10.25
N GLN A 122 5.41 -8.00 10.27
CA GLN A 122 5.77 -9.15 9.45
C GLN A 122 5.69 -8.84 7.94
N GLY A 123 4.70 -8.04 7.52
CA GLY A 123 4.59 -7.55 6.15
C GLY A 123 5.84 -6.81 5.69
N VAL A 124 6.34 -5.87 6.49
CA VAL A 124 7.54 -5.08 6.15
C VAL A 124 8.82 -5.90 6.21
N ILE A 125 8.95 -6.80 7.19
CA ILE A 125 10.06 -7.77 7.24
C ILE A 125 10.11 -8.58 5.94
N SER A 126 8.94 -9.01 5.45
CA SER A 126 8.83 -9.80 4.22
C SER A 126 9.23 -8.97 3.00
N VAL A 127 8.78 -7.71 2.89
CA VAL A 127 9.16 -6.79 1.80
C VAL A 127 10.67 -6.51 1.80
N ALA A 128 11.24 -6.20 2.97
CA ALA A 128 12.68 -5.96 3.14
C ALA A 128 13.50 -7.19 2.76
N SER A 129 13.08 -8.37 3.19
CA SER A 129 13.71 -9.63 2.85
C SER A 129 13.60 -9.95 1.36
N TYR A 130 12.45 -9.70 0.74
CA TYR A 130 12.20 -9.96 -0.67
C TYR A 130 13.09 -9.11 -1.58
N TYR A 131 13.04 -7.78 -1.45
CA TYR A 131 13.86 -6.89 -2.28
C TYR A 131 15.35 -6.94 -1.91
N GLY A 132 15.67 -7.24 -0.63
CA GLY A 132 17.03 -7.50 -0.18
C GLY A 132 17.65 -8.79 -0.73
N ARG A 133 16.88 -9.65 -1.42
CA ARG A 133 17.38 -10.85 -2.10
C ARG A 133 17.25 -10.78 -3.62
N THR A 134 16.25 -10.05 -4.11
CA THR A 134 15.83 -10.08 -5.53
C THR A 134 16.06 -8.77 -6.28
N GLY A 135 16.43 -7.67 -5.60
CA GLY A 135 16.57 -6.35 -6.22
C GLY A 135 17.50 -6.32 -7.43
N ALA A 136 18.67 -6.96 -7.33
CA ALA A 136 19.66 -7.08 -8.39
C ALA A 136 19.15 -7.89 -9.58
N GLU A 137 18.32 -8.90 -9.34
CA GLU A 137 17.69 -9.70 -10.40
C GLU A 137 16.67 -8.86 -11.16
N HIS A 138 15.78 -8.18 -10.45
CA HIS A 138 14.70 -7.37 -11.03
C HIS A 138 15.22 -6.21 -11.87
N LEU A 139 16.30 -5.58 -11.42
CA LEU A 139 16.97 -4.44 -12.07
C LEU A 139 18.10 -4.86 -13.02
N ARG A 140 18.28 -6.16 -13.28
CA ARG A 140 19.28 -6.63 -14.25
C ARG A 140 18.93 -6.14 -15.65
N GLY A 141 19.87 -5.43 -16.29
CA GLY A 141 19.67 -4.95 -17.66
C GLY A 141 19.41 -6.09 -18.64
N ARG A 142 18.48 -5.87 -19.57
CA ARG A 142 17.94 -6.87 -20.51
C ARG A 142 18.43 -6.60 -21.94
N ARG A 143 18.75 -7.64 -22.69
CA ARG A 143 19.06 -7.50 -24.13
C ARG A 143 17.76 -7.33 -24.91
N ALA A 144 17.75 -6.39 -25.84
CA ALA A 144 16.67 -6.23 -26.81
C ALA A 144 17.13 -6.74 -28.18
N ARG A 145 16.19 -7.30 -28.96
CA ARG A 145 16.47 -7.69 -30.35
C ARG A 145 16.62 -6.45 -31.21
N THR A 146 17.57 -6.49 -32.14
CA THR A 146 17.85 -5.42 -33.09
C THR A 146 17.50 -5.87 -34.51
N ALA A 147 17.29 -4.92 -35.42
CA ALA A 147 17.00 -5.22 -36.81
C ALA A 147 18.16 -5.93 -37.53
N VAL A 148 19.40 -5.70 -37.08
CA VAL A 148 20.63 -6.26 -37.64
C VAL A 148 21.46 -6.94 -36.54
N PRO A 149 21.08 -8.17 -36.12
CA PRO A 149 21.81 -8.92 -35.11
C PRO A 149 23.27 -9.13 -35.51
N GLY A 150 24.19 -9.10 -34.54
CA GLY A 150 25.63 -9.27 -34.78
C GLY A 150 26.38 -7.98 -35.15
N ILE A 151 25.69 -7.02 -35.79
CA ILE A 151 26.23 -5.67 -36.08
C ILE A 151 25.79 -4.68 -35.00
N VAL A 152 24.51 -4.71 -34.64
CA VAL A 152 23.94 -3.83 -33.61
C VAL A 152 23.53 -4.66 -32.41
N SER A 153 23.95 -4.24 -31.22
CA SER A 153 23.44 -4.75 -29.95
C SER A 153 22.63 -3.68 -29.23
N ALA A 154 21.60 -4.09 -28.49
CA ALA A 154 20.78 -3.19 -27.68
C ALA A 154 20.60 -3.77 -26.28
N ARG A 155 20.81 -2.94 -25.26
CA ARG A 155 20.61 -3.30 -23.86
C ARG A 155 19.77 -2.23 -23.16
N VAL A 156 18.70 -2.66 -22.51
CA VAL A 156 17.87 -1.82 -21.66
C VAL A 156 18.40 -1.94 -20.23
N GLY A 157 18.87 -0.84 -19.67
CA GLY A 157 19.22 -0.68 -18.26
C GLY A 157 18.17 0.12 -17.49
N TYR A 158 18.36 0.21 -16.18
CA TYR A 158 17.47 0.92 -15.26
C TYR A 158 18.30 1.92 -14.45
N ARG A 159 17.91 3.19 -14.48
CA ARG A 159 18.53 4.28 -13.72
C ARG A 159 17.58 4.72 -12.61
N PRO A 160 18.01 4.96 -11.36
CA PRO A 160 17.10 5.51 -10.34
C PRO A 160 16.48 6.82 -10.82
N LYS A 161 15.25 7.11 -10.37
CA LYS A 161 14.55 8.38 -10.63
C LYS A 161 15.28 9.58 -10.02
N GLY A 162 15.93 9.38 -8.88
CA GLY A 162 16.57 10.45 -8.10
C GLY A 162 15.96 10.50 -6.72
N LEU A 163 15.21 11.56 -6.43
CA LEU A 163 14.47 11.72 -5.17
C LEU A 163 13.03 11.22 -5.32
N VAL A 164 12.64 10.24 -4.51
CA VAL A 164 11.27 9.69 -4.48
C VAL A 164 10.51 10.26 -3.28
N GLY A 165 9.31 10.80 -3.52
CA GLY A 165 8.38 11.18 -2.47
C GLY A 165 7.53 10.00 -2.03
N VAL A 166 7.34 9.81 -0.73
CA VAL A 166 6.42 8.79 -0.18
C VAL A 166 5.45 9.48 0.77
N ILE A 167 4.16 9.44 0.43
CA ILE A 167 3.07 9.97 1.23
C ILE A 167 2.13 8.81 1.55
N ALA A 168 2.12 8.36 2.80
CA ALA A 168 1.38 7.19 3.25
C ALA A 168 0.39 7.56 4.37
N PRO A 169 -0.73 6.82 4.49
CA PRO A 169 -1.77 7.08 5.47
C PRO A 169 -1.52 6.36 6.81
N TRP A 170 -2.31 6.72 7.81
CA TRP A 170 -2.27 6.22 9.19
C TRP A 170 -2.70 4.76 9.41
N ASN A 171 -3.45 4.14 8.49
CA ASN A 171 -4.11 2.86 8.79
C ASN A 171 -3.13 1.69 8.85
N TYR A 172 -2.05 1.73 8.07
CA TYR A 172 -0.90 0.84 8.16
C TYR A 172 0.38 1.69 8.03
N PRO A 173 0.75 2.43 9.10
CA PRO A 173 1.76 3.47 9.05
C PRO A 173 3.17 2.91 8.84
N LEU A 174 3.40 1.64 9.17
CA LEU A 174 4.66 0.94 8.89
C LEU A 174 4.63 0.36 7.48
N PHE A 175 3.62 -0.44 7.13
CA PHE A 175 3.61 -1.17 5.86
C PHE A 175 3.41 -0.27 4.65
N LEU A 176 2.45 0.65 4.68
CA LEU A 176 2.17 1.53 3.53
C LEU A 176 3.22 2.61 3.34
N ALA A 177 3.94 3.00 4.38
CA ALA A 177 5.08 3.90 4.24
C ALA A 177 6.33 3.11 3.84
N VAL A 178 6.82 2.25 4.72
CA VAL A 178 8.14 1.64 4.62
C VAL A 178 8.21 0.58 3.52
N GLY A 179 7.10 -0.12 3.24
CA GLY A 179 7.01 -1.08 2.15
C GLY A 179 7.32 -0.47 0.78
N ASP A 180 7.05 0.81 0.58
CA ASP A 180 7.38 1.56 -0.64
C ASP A 180 8.78 2.22 -0.58
N VAL A 181 9.23 2.62 0.61
CA VAL A 181 10.60 3.12 0.83
C VAL A 181 11.65 2.09 0.46
N ILE A 182 11.48 0.83 0.89
CA ILE A 182 12.45 -0.26 0.68
C ILE A 182 12.82 -0.42 -0.82
N PRO A 183 11.90 -0.69 -1.74
CA PRO A 183 12.23 -0.85 -3.16
C PRO A 183 12.80 0.43 -3.77
N ALA A 184 12.37 1.63 -3.35
CA ALA A 184 12.96 2.88 -3.83
C ALA A 184 14.44 3.00 -3.45
N LEU A 185 14.78 2.70 -2.19
CA LEU A 185 16.15 2.68 -1.69
C LEU A 185 17.00 1.61 -2.38
N VAL A 186 16.49 0.38 -2.54
CA VAL A 186 17.22 -0.71 -3.22
C VAL A 186 17.49 -0.36 -4.69
N ALA A 187 16.56 0.34 -5.36
CA ALA A 187 16.74 0.86 -6.71
C ALA A 187 17.80 1.98 -6.83
N GLY A 188 18.27 2.53 -5.71
CA GLY A 188 19.32 3.56 -5.66
C GLY A 188 18.79 4.99 -5.57
N ASN A 189 17.52 5.18 -5.20
CA ASN A 189 16.93 6.50 -4.97
C ASN A 189 17.19 6.98 -3.54
N ALA A 190 17.16 8.29 -3.34
CA ALA A 190 16.88 8.86 -2.02
C ALA A 190 15.36 8.99 -1.84
N VAL A 191 14.91 9.07 -0.60
CA VAL A 191 13.49 9.09 -0.26
C VAL A 191 13.18 10.27 0.67
N LEU A 192 12.14 11.02 0.32
CA LEU A 192 11.51 12.02 1.17
C LEU A 192 10.11 11.55 1.56
N SER A 193 9.96 11.09 2.80
CA SER A 193 8.66 10.66 3.32
C SER A 193 7.94 11.81 4.00
N LYS A 194 6.64 11.94 3.74
CA LYS A 194 5.75 12.77 4.55
C LYS A 194 5.07 11.89 5.60
N ALA A 195 5.37 12.14 6.88
CA ALA A 195 4.71 11.45 7.97
C ALA A 195 3.21 11.81 8.02
N ASP A 196 2.37 10.80 8.30
CA ASP A 196 0.96 11.03 8.58
C ASP A 196 0.82 11.83 9.89
N SER A 197 -0.20 12.69 9.98
CA SER A 197 -0.41 13.54 11.16
C SER A 197 -0.89 12.77 12.40
N GLN A 198 -1.45 11.58 12.22
CA GLN A 198 -1.96 10.71 13.29
C GLN A 198 -0.92 9.69 13.75
N ALA A 199 -0.19 9.05 12.83
CA ALA A 199 0.77 7.98 13.14
C ALA A 199 2.21 8.25 12.63
N PRO A 200 2.87 9.33 13.08
CA PRO A 200 4.22 9.69 12.65
C PRO A 200 5.33 8.88 13.32
N TRP A 201 5.16 8.45 14.57
CA TRP A 201 6.22 7.88 15.41
C TRP A 201 6.66 6.51 14.90
N THR A 202 5.73 5.66 14.46
CA THR A 202 6.05 4.36 13.85
C THR A 202 7.00 4.51 12.65
N LEU A 203 6.74 5.48 11.77
CA LEU A 203 7.61 5.78 10.62
C LEU A 203 9.00 6.24 11.06
N LEU A 204 9.08 7.11 12.08
CA LEU A 204 10.34 7.62 12.61
C LEU A 204 11.17 6.52 13.28
N LEU A 205 10.52 5.58 13.98
CA LEU A 205 11.19 4.40 14.53
C LEU A 205 11.75 3.52 13.41
N ALA A 206 10.97 3.26 12.37
CA ALA A 206 11.44 2.49 11.22
C ALA A 206 12.65 3.15 10.53
N ARG A 207 12.64 4.48 10.40
CA ARG A 207 13.79 5.24 9.87
C ARG A 207 15.02 5.08 10.76
N LYS A 208 14.89 5.26 12.07
CA LYS A 208 15.98 5.07 13.03
C LYS A 208 16.60 3.67 12.87
N LEU A 209 15.77 2.63 12.83
CA LEU A 209 16.21 1.24 12.67
C LEU A 209 16.90 1.01 11.31
N ALA A 210 16.45 1.66 10.23
CA ALA A 210 17.11 1.56 8.92
C ALA A 210 18.50 2.22 8.93
N VAL A 211 18.65 3.36 9.63
CA VAL A 211 19.95 4.02 9.82
C VAL A 211 20.90 3.15 10.63
N GLU A 212 20.42 2.54 11.71
CA GLU A 212 21.20 1.58 12.52
C GLU A 212 21.58 0.33 11.72
N ALA A 213 20.74 -0.07 10.76
CA ALA A 213 21.06 -1.12 9.79
C ALA A 213 22.07 -0.70 8.71
N GLY A 214 22.60 0.52 8.76
CA GLY A 214 23.63 1.04 7.86
C GLY A 214 23.11 1.79 6.64
N LEU A 215 21.86 2.27 6.66
CA LEU A 215 21.38 3.24 5.68
C LEU A 215 22.01 4.61 5.98
N PRO A 216 22.61 5.31 5.01
CA PRO A 216 23.10 6.66 5.25
C PRO A 216 21.93 7.59 5.63
N PRO A 217 22.01 8.34 6.75
CA PRO A 217 20.87 9.11 7.28
C PRO A 217 20.22 10.07 6.28
N ALA A 218 21.04 10.71 5.44
CA ALA A 218 20.54 11.68 4.46
C ALA A 218 19.80 11.04 3.28
N VAL A 219 19.95 9.73 3.03
CA VAL A 219 19.31 9.04 1.90
C VAL A 219 17.81 8.82 2.14
N TRP A 220 17.38 8.73 3.41
CA TRP A 220 15.96 8.70 3.75
C TRP A 220 15.67 9.82 4.75
N GLN A 221 14.86 10.79 4.35
CA GLN A 221 14.44 11.91 5.18
C GLN A 221 12.94 11.88 5.41
N VAL A 222 12.50 12.45 6.54
CA VAL A 222 11.09 12.54 6.90
C VAL A 222 10.73 13.99 7.21
N VAL A 223 9.59 14.44 6.68
CA VAL A 223 8.96 15.72 7.03
C VAL A 223 7.58 15.46 7.60
N ALA A 224 7.15 16.28 8.54
CA ALA A 224 5.81 16.21 9.13
C ALA A 224 5.09 17.55 8.92
N GLY A 225 3.76 17.52 8.75
CA GLY A 225 2.99 18.72 8.49
C GLY A 225 1.63 18.45 7.89
N SER A 226 0.86 19.51 7.62
CA SER A 226 -0.49 19.40 7.03
C SER A 226 -0.44 18.71 5.66
N GLY A 227 -1.47 17.92 5.33
CA GLY A 227 -1.58 17.25 4.03
C GLY A 227 -1.57 18.24 2.86
N ALA A 228 -2.36 19.31 2.97
CA ALA A 228 -2.53 20.32 1.92
C ALA A 228 -1.24 21.09 1.60
N GLU A 229 -0.53 21.57 2.62
CA GLU A 229 0.65 22.41 2.41
C GLU A 229 1.92 21.57 2.20
N ILE A 230 2.21 20.66 3.13
CA ILE A 230 3.46 19.88 3.10
C ILE A 230 3.38 18.73 2.10
N GLY A 231 2.18 18.21 1.82
CA GLY A 231 2.00 17.28 0.70
C GLY A 231 2.35 17.92 -0.64
N SER A 232 1.81 19.12 -0.91
CA SER A 232 2.13 19.89 -2.12
C SER A 232 3.62 20.19 -2.23
N ALA A 233 4.24 20.71 -1.16
CA ALA A 233 5.66 21.02 -1.16
C ALA A 233 6.55 19.79 -1.41
N VAL A 234 6.15 18.60 -0.93
CA VAL A 234 6.85 17.34 -1.25
C VAL A 234 6.69 17.02 -2.73
N ILE A 235 5.47 17.11 -3.27
CA ILE A 235 5.21 16.85 -4.69
C ILE A 235 6.05 17.78 -5.56
N ASP A 236 6.24 19.04 -5.17
CA ASP A 236 7.05 20.01 -5.92
C ASP A 236 8.56 19.75 -5.89
N ALA A 237 9.03 18.96 -4.92
CA ALA A 237 10.46 18.78 -4.66
C ALA A 237 11.04 17.46 -5.19
N VAL A 238 10.22 16.47 -5.58
CA VAL A 238 10.65 15.08 -5.91
C VAL A 238 10.65 14.79 -7.42
N ASP A 239 11.17 13.62 -7.84
CA ASP A 239 11.23 13.18 -9.26
C ASP A 239 10.24 12.05 -9.58
N TYR A 240 9.68 11.44 -8.54
CA TYR A 240 8.63 10.44 -8.62
C TYR A 240 7.86 10.40 -7.29
N LEU A 241 6.56 10.13 -7.33
CA LEU A 241 5.73 10.07 -6.14
C LEU A 241 5.12 8.69 -5.91
N CYS A 242 5.14 8.22 -4.67
CA CYS A 242 4.29 7.15 -4.20
C CYS A 242 3.27 7.73 -3.21
N PHE A 243 1.99 7.59 -3.53
CA PHE A 243 0.90 8.03 -2.66
C PHE A 243 -0.04 6.86 -2.38
N THR A 244 -0.35 6.66 -1.10
CA THR A 244 -1.48 5.83 -0.68
C THR A 244 -2.47 6.69 0.09
N GLY A 245 -3.77 6.57 -0.20
CA GLY A 245 -4.80 7.33 0.51
C GLY A 245 -6.13 7.36 -0.24
N SER A 246 -6.96 8.38 0.01
CA SER A 246 -8.28 8.46 -0.62
C SER A 246 -8.21 8.78 -2.12
N THR A 247 -9.21 8.30 -2.86
CA THR A 247 -9.34 8.53 -4.30
C THR A 247 -9.38 10.01 -4.67
N ALA A 248 -10.12 10.82 -3.90
CA ALA A 248 -10.21 12.27 -4.10
C ALA A 248 -8.82 12.95 -3.99
N THR A 249 -8.05 12.63 -2.95
CA THR A 249 -6.70 13.16 -2.77
C THR A 249 -5.76 12.65 -3.87
N GLY A 250 -5.85 11.37 -4.24
CA GLY A 250 -5.08 10.79 -5.33
C GLY A 250 -5.27 11.51 -6.66
N ARG A 251 -6.50 11.91 -7.00
CA ARG A 251 -6.79 12.70 -8.21
C ARG A 251 -6.17 14.10 -8.16
N ALA A 252 -6.18 14.76 -7.01
CA ALA A 252 -5.53 16.07 -6.85
C ALA A 252 -4.02 15.96 -7.03
N ILE A 253 -3.40 14.97 -6.39
CA ILE A 253 -1.98 14.66 -6.52
C ILE A 253 -1.59 14.34 -7.96
N ALA A 254 -2.39 13.53 -8.66
CA ALA A 254 -2.13 13.16 -10.05
C ALA A 254 -2.03 14.40 -10.97
N ARG A 255 -2.89 15.39 -10.77
CA ARG A 255 -2.86 16.66 -11.53
C ARG A 255 -1.57 17.43 -11.27
N GLN A 256 -1.18 17.58 -10.01
CA GLN A 256 0.05 18.28 -9.66
C GLN A 256 1.31 17.55 -10.17
N CYS A 257 1.33 16.22 -10.13
CA CYS A 257 2.42 15.44 -10.74
C CYS A 257 2.50 15.66 -12.26
N ALA A 258 1.35 15.80 -12.93
CA ALA A 258 1.29 16.08 -14.36
C ALA A 258 1.86 17.47 -14.71
N ASP A 259 1.60 18.49 -13.89
CA ASP A 259 2.17 19.83 -14.07
C ASP A 259 3.70 19.83 -14.03
N ARG A 260 4.30 18.88 -13.29
CA ARG A 260 5.75 18.68 -13.19
C ARG A 260 6.31 17.62 -14.14
N LEU A 261 5.45 16.96 -14.93
CA LEU A 261 5.81 15.82 -15.79
C LEU A 261 6.54 14.68 -15.05
N ILE A 262 6.20 14.45 -13.78
CA ILE A 262 6.74 13.32 -13.00
C ILE A 262 5.75 12.16 -12.93
N GLY A 263 6.28 10.95 -12.83
CA GLY A 263 5.47 9.75 -12.61
C GLY A 263 4.95 9.66 -11.17
N ALA A 264 3.82 8.97 -10.99
CA ALA A 264 3.28 8.63 -9.68
C ALA A 264 2.73 7.20 -9.63
N SER A 265 2.90 6.54 -8.48
CA SER A 265 2.11 5.37 -8.10
C SER A 265 1.05 5.83 -7.11
N LEU A 266 -0.21 5.57 -7.43
CA LEU A 266 -1.35 5.97 -6.62
C LEU A 266 -2.10 4.72 -6.21
N GLU A 267 -2.21 4.50 -4.91
CA GLU A 267 -2.88 3.35 -4.34
C GLU A 267 -4.06 3.85 -3.51
N LEU A 268 -5.27 3.67 -4.04
CA LEU A 268 -6.45 4.42 -3.60
C LEU A 268 -7.50 3.51 -2.94
N GLY A 269 -8.70 4.05 -2.71
CA GLY A 269 -9.78 3.34 -2.03
C GLY A 269 -10.33 2.14 -2.81
N GLY A 270 -11.14 1.34 -2.15
CA GLY A 270 -11.83 0.18 -2.71
C GLY A 270 -13.24 -0.02 -2.17
N LYS A 271 -14.06 -0.75 -2.93
CA LYS A 271 -15.36 -1.27 -2.46
C LYS A 271 -15.41 -2.78 -2.74
N ASN A 272 -14.53 -3.49 -2.05
CA ASN A 272 -14.08 -4.81 -2.51
C ASN A 272 -15.17 -5.89 -2.34
N PRO A 273 -15.44 -6.69 -3.38
CA PRO A 273 -16.42 -7.77 -3.35
C PRO A 273 -15.82 -9.10 -2.87
N MET A 274 -16.63 -9.88 -2.17
CA MET A 274 -16.40 -11.30 -1.89
C MET A 274 -17.57 -12.11 -2.45
N ILE A 275 -17.28 -13.15 -3.25
CA ILE A 275 -18.28 -14.05 -3.81
C ILE A 275 -18.22 -15.39 -3.08
N VAL A 276 -19.36 -15.86 -2.57
CA VAL A 276 -19.51 -17.19 -1.94
C VAL A 276 -20.36 -18.06 -2.87
N CYS A 277 -19.72 -19.02 -3.52
CA CYS A 277 -20.33 -19.89 -4.52
C CYS A 277 -21.24 -20.95 -3.88
N ALA A 278 -22.07 -21.60 -4.70
CA ALA A 278 -23.06 -22.59 -4.22
C ALA A 278 -22.44 -23.82 -3.52
N ASP A 279 -21.19 -24.15 -3.81
CA ASP A 279 -20.47 -25.30 -3.22
C ASP A 279 -19.50 -24.90 -2.11
N ALA A 280 -19.44 -23.61 -1.76
CA ALA A 280 -18.43 -23.10 -0.86
C ALA A 280 -18.43 -23.84 0.48
N ASP A 281 -17.25 -24.03 1.06
CA ASP A 281 -17.17 -24.37 2.47
C ASP A 281 -17.63 -23.16 3.28
N VAL A 282 -18.84 -23.23 3.81
CA VAL A 282 -19.51 -22.14 4.51
C VAL A 282 -18.74 -21.72 5.77
N ASP A 283 -18.19 -22.68 6.52
CA ASP A 283 -17.47 -22.38 7.75
C ASP A 283 -16.13 -21.71 7.48
N ALA A 284 -15.40 -22.19 6.46
CA ALA A 284 -14.17 -21.56 6.00
C ALA A 284 -14.44 -20.16 5.44
N ALA A 285 -15.47 -20.01 4.60
CA ALA A 285 -15.87 -18.72 4.03
C ALA A 285 -16.29 -17.71 5.09
N ALA A 286 -17.09 -18.11 6.08
CA ALA A 286 -17.50 -17.25 7.18
C ALA A 286 -16.30 -16.79 8.03
N THR A 287 -15.32 -17.67 8.25
CA THR A 287 -14.09 -17.34 9.00
C THR A 287 -13.23 -16.34 8.21
N GLY A 288 -13.02 -16.59 6.92
CA GLY A 288 -12.30 -15.67 6.04
C GLY A 288 -13.02 -14.32 5.87
N ALA A 289 -14.35 -14.31 5.85
CA ALA A 289 -15.15 -13.09 5.79
C ALA A 289 -14.93 -12.21 7.03
N VAL A 290 -14.94 -12.79 8.23
CA VAL A 290 -14.67 -12.04 9.48
C VAL A 290 -13.31 -11.35 9.41
N GLN A 291 -12.28 -12.09 9.00
CA GLN A 291 -10.95 -11.52 8.85
C GLN A 291 -10.91 -10.42 7.79
N ALA A 292 -11.53 -10.64 6.63
CA ALA A 292 -11.51 -9.70 5.50
C ALA A 292 -12.29 -8.40 5.77
N CYS A 293 -13.33 -8.44 6.60
CA CYS A 293 -14.18 -7.29 6.87
C CYS A 293 -13.73 -6.50 8.11
N PHE A 294 -13.21 -7.18 9.14
CA PHE A 294 -13.04 -6.58 10.46
C PHE A 294 -11.59 -6.48 10.94
N SER A 295 -10.62 -7.01 10.17
CA SER A 295 -9.21 -6.72 10.46
C SER A 295 -8.95 -5.21 10.44
N ASN A 296 -8.16 -4.73 11.42
CA ASN A 296 -7.90 -3.31 11.64
C ASN A 296 -9.18 -2.45 11.76
N ALA A 297 -10.26 -3.02 12.33
CA ALA A 297 -11.59 -2.41 12.39
C ALA A 297 -12.12 -1.98 11.01
N GLY A 298 -11.85 -2.77 9.98
CA GLY A 298 -12.28 -2.49 8.60
C GLY A 298 -11.55 -1.33 7.91
N GLN A 299 -10.55 -0.71 8.57
CA GLN A 299 -9.76 0.39 8.02
C GLN A 299 -8.65 -0.15 7.09
N MET A 300 -9.05 -0.91 6.07
CA MET A 300 -8.17 -1.57 5.10
C MET A 300 -8.69 -1.30 3.69
N CYS A 301 -7.88 -0.72 2.81
CA CYS A 301 -8.30 -0.45 1.43
C CYS A 301 -8.62 -1.75 0.64
N ILE A 302 -8.02 -2.88 1.04
CA ILE A 302 -8.28 -4.21 0.48
C ILE A 302 -9.37 -4.99 1.24
N GLY A 303 -9.95 -4.41 2.29
CA GLY A 303 -10.99 -5.04 3.11
C GLY A 303 -12.29 -5.23 2.33
N VAL A 304 -13.01 -6.30 2.65
CA VAL A 304 -14.27 -6.65 1.98
C VAL A 304 -15.41 -5.80 2.56
N GLU A 305 -16.16 -5.12 1.70
CA GLU A 305 -17.34 -4.33 2.10
C GLU A 305 -18.64 -4.80 1.44
N ARG A 306 -18.56 -5.70 0.43
CA ARG A 306 -19.72 -6.29 -0.25
C ARG A 306 -19.55 -7.81 -0.35
N ILE A 307 -20.49 -8.59 0.17
CA ILE A 307 -20.46 -10.06 0.09
C ILE A 307 -21.65 -10.53 -0.74
N TYR A 308 -21.40 -11.21 -1.85
CA TYR A 308 -22.41 -11.81 -2.72
C TYR A 308 -22.46 -13.31 -2.48
N VAL A 309 -23.58 -13.79 -1.95
CA VAL A 309 -23.72 -15.17 -1.51
C VAL A 309 -24.79 -15.87 -2.34
N HIS A 310 -24.40 -16.99 -2.96
CA HIS A 310 -25.32 -17.80 -3.74
C HIS A 310 -26.49 -18.27 -2.88
N GLU A 311 -27.72 -18.16 -3.41
CA GLU A 311 -28.98 -18.41 -2.69
C GLU A 311 -29.02 -19.75 -1.93
N ARG A 312 -28.50 -20.83 -2.53
CA ARG A 312 -28.42 -22.18 -1.95
C ARG A 312 -27.69 -22.26 -0.60
N VAL A 313 -26.75 -21.36 -0.34
CA VAL A 313 -25.94 -21.34 0.90
C VAL A 313 -26.14 -20.05 1.70
N TYR A 314 -27.05 -19.17 1.28
CA TYR A 314 -27.22 -17.83 1.86
C TYR A 314 -27.51 -17.88 3.36
N SER A 315 -28.54 -18.62 3.78
CA SER A 315 -28.93 -18.71 5.18
C SER A 315 -27.80 -19.28 6.05
N GLN A 316 -27.24 -20.41 5.64
CA GLN A 316 -26.14 -21.07 6.35
C GLN A 316 -24.92 -20.16 6.51
N PHE A 317 -24.54 -19.45 5.44
CA PHE A 317 -23.42 -18.50 5.48
C PHE A 317 -23.71 -17.30 6.37
N VAL A 318 -24.89 -16.68 6.25
CA VAL A 318 -25.25 -15.52 7.07
C VAL A 318 -25.25 -15.90 8.55
N ASP A 319 -25.84 -17.03 8.93
CA ASP A 319 -25.85 -17.50 10.31
C ASP A 319 -24.43 -17.75 10.84
N ALA A 320 -23.60 -18.45 10.04
CA ALA A 320 -22.22 -18.75 10.38
C ALA A 320 -21.35 -17.48 10.51
N PHE A 321 -21.55 -16.50 9.63
CA PHE A 321 -20.80 -15.24 9.59
C PHE A 321 -21.21 -14.31 10.72
N VAL A 322 -22.51 -14.11 10.94
CA VAL A 322 -23.06 -13.30 12.02
C VAL A 322 -22.67 -13.89 13.38
N GLY A 323 -22.79 -15.21 13.55
CA GLY A 323 -22.42 -15.89 14.78
C GLY A 323 -20.94 -15.70 15.15
N ARG A 324 -20.03 -15.74 14.18
CA ARG A 324 -18.60 -15.47 14.40
C ARG A 324 -18.33 -13.99 14.66
N THR A 325 -19.00 -13.10 13.93
CA THR A 325 -18.86 -11.64 14.09
C THR A 325 -19.23 -11.19 15.51
N ARG A 326 -20.31 -11.75 16.09
CA ARG A 326 -20.74 -11.48 17.46
C ARG A 326 -19.75 -11.91 18.53
N ARG A 327 -18.81 -12.81 18.21
CA ARG A 327 -17.82 -13.35 19.14
C ARG A 327 -16.50 -12.55 19.15
N LEU A 328 -16.35 -11.58 18.26
CA LEU A 328 -15.16 -10.72 18.23
C LEU A 328 -15.04 -9.95 19.54
N ARG A 329 -13.89 -10.09 20.19
CA ARG A 329 -13.55 -9.35 21.40
C ARG A 329 -13.00 -7.98 21.02
N LEU A 330 -13.72 -6.93 21.44
CA LEU A 330 -13.26 -5.55 21.31
C LEU A 330 -12.44 -5.18 22.54
N GLY A 331 -11.34 -4.46 22.34
CA GLY A 331 -10.51 -4.05 23.46
C GLY A 331 -9.43 -3.04 23.10
N SER A 332 -8.90 -2.42 24.15
CA SER A 332 -7.82 -1.42 24.11
C SER A 332 -6.53 -1.94 24.74
N ASP A 333 -6.46 -3.25 25.02
CA ASP A 333 -5.27 -3.86 25.61
C ASP A 333 -4.13 -4.02 24.59
N TYR A 334 -2.90 -4.02 25.10
CA TYR A 334 -1.68 -4.22 24.33
C TYR A 334 -1.27 -5.70 24.28
N THR A 335 -2.24 -6.60 24.30
CA THR A 335 -2.04 -8.06 24.27
C THR A 335 -2.67 -8.67 23.01
N TYR A 336 -2.48 -9.99 22.82
CA TYR A 336 -3.12 -10.73 21.73
C TYR A 336 -4.54 -11.23 22.07
N ALA A 337 -5.11 -10.84 23.21
CA ALA A 337 -6.44 -11.26 23.61
C ALA A 337 -7.55 -10.55 22.81
N THR A 338 -7.31 -9.33 22.34
CA THR A 338 -8.26 -8.53 21.56
C THR A 338 -8.27 -8.94 20.08
N ASP A 339 -9.46 -9.17 19.52
CA ASP A 339 -9.63 -9.49 18.09
C ASP A 339 -9.73 -8.21 17.23
N MET A 340 -10.42 -7.18 17.73
CA MET A 340 -10.61 -5.91 17.01
C MET A 340 -10.40 -4.70 17.92
N GLY A 341 -9.61 -3.74 17.44
CA GLY A 341 -9.35 -2.47 18.12
C GLY A 341 -10.39 -1.40 17.81
N SER A 342 -9.99 -0.13 17.94
CA SER A 342 -10.84 1.02 17.67
C SER A 342 -10.69 1.54 16.23
N LEU A 343 -11.60 2.42 15.83
CA LEU A 343 -11.33 3.33 14.72
C LEU A 343 -10.25 4.32 15.14
N THR A 344 -9.52 4.86 14.17
CA THR A 344 -8.34 5.68 14.44
C THR A 344 -8.68 7.15 14.77
N SER A 345 -9.84 7.66 14.34
CA SER A 345 -10.20 9.06 14.59
C SER A 345 -11.70 9.25 14.80
N ARG A 346 -12.06 10.37 15.46
CA ARG A 346 -13.45 10.82 15.65
C ARG A 346 -14.19 10.96 14.31
N ARG A 347 -13.53 11.55 13.31
CA ARG A 347 -14.08 11.68 11.95
C ARG A 347 -14.45 10.33 11.35
N GLN A 348 -13.61 9.30 11.57
CA GLN A 348 -13.88 7.96 11.03
C GLN A 348 -15.04 7.29 11.76
N LEU A 349 -15.16 7.48 13.08
CA LEU A 349 -16.32 7.05 13.86
C LEU A 349 -17.62 7.70 13.37
N GLU A 350 -17.61 9.01 13.15
CA GLU A 350 -18.75 9.76 12.63
C GLU A 350 -19.15 9.28 11.23
N THR A 351 -18.17 9.10 10.33
CA THR A 351 -18.41 8.59 8.97
C THR A 351 -19.04 7.19 9.00
N THR A 352 -18.46 6.28 9.79
CA THR A 352 -18.95 4.91 9.97
C THR A 352 -20.39 4.90 10.49
N THR A 353 -20.66 5.72 11.52
CA THR A 353 -21.98 5.81 12.15
C THR A 353 -23.00 6.36 11.15
N ALA A 354 -22.67 7.45 10.44
CA ALA A 354 -23.56 8.05 9.44
C ALA A 354 -23.88 7.09 8.29
N HIS A 355 -22.91 6.27 7.85
CA HIS A 355 -23.13 5.25 6.82
C HIS A 355 -24.14 4.18 7.28
N VAL A 356 -24.03 3.72 8.53
CA VAL A 356 -24.97 2.75 9.10
C VAL A 356 -26.36 3.37 9.30
N GLU A 357 -26.44 4.58 9.84
CA GLU A 357 -27.70 5.30 10.06
C GLU A 357 -28.43 5.58 8.73
N ASP A 358 -27.71 5.99 7.68
CA ASP A 358 -28.27 6.18 6.34
C ASP A 358 -28.88 4.89 5.79
N ALA A 359 -28.16 3.78 5.92
CA ALA A 359 -28.62 2.48 5.44
C ALA A 359 -29.90 2.05 6.17
N VAL A 360 -29.93 2.15 7.51
CA VAL A 360 -31.09 1.79 8.33
C VAL A 360 -32.28 2.69 8.04
N ALA A 361 -32.08 4.01 7.93
CA ALA A 361 -33.14 4.97 7.60
C ALA A 361 -33.79 4.68 6.24
N LYS A 362 -33.06 4.05 5.32
CA LYS A 362 -33.51 3.66 3.98
C LYS A 362 -33.94 2.18 3.88
N GLY A 363 -34.03 1.47 4.99
CA GLY A 363 -34.62 0.13 5.07
C GLY A 363 -33.65 -1.05 5.11
N ALA A 364 -32.34 -0.82 5.33
CA ALA A 364 -31.41 -1.93 5.54
C ALA A 364 -31.68 -2.64 6.87
N THR A 365 -31.47 -3.95 6.89
CA THR A 365 -31.57 -4.77 8.10
C THR A 365 -30.19 -4.89 8.76
N VAL A 366 -30.08 -4.53 10.05
CA VAL A 366 -28.88 -4.79 10.86
C VAL A 366 -28.92 -6.21 11.39
N LEU A 367 -28.09 -7.10 10.83
CA LEU A 367 -27.99 -8.50 11.28
C LEU A 367 -27.19 -8.63 12.59
N THR A 368 -26.21 -7.75 12.79
CA THR A 368 -25.48 -7.60 14.05
C THR A 368 -24.73 -6.27 14.11
N GLY A 369 -24.45 -5.78 15.33
CA GLY A 369 -23.68 -4.56 15.57
C GLY A 369 -24.45 -3.28 15.26
N GLY A 370 -23.81 -2.35 14.57
CA GLY A 370 -24.41 -1.11 14.06
C GLY A 370 -24.39 0.07 15.03
N ARG A 371 -23.58 0.03 16.09
CA ARG A 371 -23.54 1.10 17.11
C ARG A 371 -22.12 1.45 17.55
N PRO A 372 -21.85 2.72 17.89
CA PRO A 372 -20.68 3.09 18.68
C PRO A 372 -20.63 2.36 20.03
N ARG A 373 -19.41 2.11 20.53
CA ARG A 373 -19.14 1.35 21.77
C ARG A 373 -18.37 2.18 22.81
N PRO A 374 -18.97 3.27 23.34
CA PRO A 374 -18.33 4.12 24.33
C PRO A 374 -18.04 3.40 25.66
N ASP A 375 -18.70 2.25 25.89
CA ASP A 375 -18.44 1.36 27.02
C ASP A 375 -17.06 0.66 26.92
N VAL A 376 -16.50 0.52 25.72
CA VAL A 376 -15.16 -0.04 25.48
C VAL A 376 -14.11 1.08 25.40
N GLY A 377 -14.46 2.19 24.74
CA GLY A 377 -13.60 3.36 24.62
C GLY A 377 -14.13 4.40 23.63
N PRO A 378 -13.45 5.55 23.46
CA PRO A 378 -14.02 6.72 22.80
C PRO A 378 -14.23 6.55 21.28
N LEU A 379 -13.48 5.65 20.63
CA LEU A 379 -13.48 5.48 19.17
C LEU A 379 -13.85 4.05 18.73
N PHE A 380 -14.50 3.27 19.59
CA PHE A 380 -14.93 1.91 19.24
C PHE A 380 -16.30 1.93 18.55
N HIS A 381 -16.47 1.02 17.60
CA HIS A 381 -17.72 0.77 16.89
C HIS A 381 -17.90 -0.73 16.73
N ASP A 382 -19.14 -1.22 16.81
CA ASP A 382 -19.42 -2.64 16.62
C ASP A 382 -19.04 -3.10 15.19
N PRO A 383 -18.56 -4.36 15.04
CA PRO A 383 -18.49 -5.00 13.74
C PRO A 383 -19.92 -5.25 13.23
N THR A 384 -20.23 -4.63 12.10
CA THR A 384 -21.60 -4.45 11.62
C THR A 384 -21.82 -5.21 10.32
N VAL A 385 -22.88 -6.03 10.29
CA VAL A 385 -23.31 -6.76 9.11
C VAL A 385 -24.71 -6.28 8.73
N LEU A 386 -24.84 -5.78 7.50
CA LEU A 386 -26.09 -5.29 6.93
C LEU A 386 -26.62 -6.26 5.88
N ALA A 387 -27.94 -6.41 5.82
CA ALA A 387 -28.68 -7.03 4.72
C ALA A 387 -29.67 -6.02 4.12
N ASP A 388 -30.28 -6.38 3.00
CA ASP A 388 -31.29 -5.57 2.29
C ASP A 388 -30.76 -4.18 1.88
N VAL A 389 -29.46 -4.09 1.62
CA VAL A 389 -28.82 -2.86 1.15
C VAL A 389 -29.16 -2.61 -0.31
N THR A 390 -29.54 -1.38 -0.65
CA THR A 390 -29.91 -0.98 -2.01
C THR A 390 -29.02 0.15 -2.52
N ALA A 391 -29.04 0.40 -3.83
CA ALA A 391 -28.25 1.47 -4.46
C ALA A 391 -28.56 2.90 -3.96
N ALA A 392 -29.68 3.09 -3.24
CA ALA A 392 -30.01 4.37 -2.62
C ALA A 392 -29.22 4.66 -1.34
N MET A 393 -28.55 3.66 -0.77
CA MET A 393 -27.82 3.77 0.51
C MET A 393 -26.35 4.06 0.27
N THR A 394 -25.77 4.95 1.08
CA THR A 394 -24.37 5.38 0.94
C THR A 394 -23.40 4.18 0.97
N VAL A 395 -23.63 3.22 1.88
CA VAL A 395 -22.84 1.99 2.01
C VAL A 395 -22.85 1.08 0.77
N TYR A 396 -23.74 1.28 -0.19
CA TYR A 396 -23.74 0.50 -1.43
C TYR A 396 -22.54 0.89 -2.33
N ALA A 397 -22.32 2.19 -2.51
CA ALA A 397 -21.37 2.72 -3.50
C ALA A 397 -20.09 3.28 -2.88
N GLU A 398 -20.19 3.92 -1.71
CA GLU A 398 -19.06 4.62 -1.08
C GLU A 398 -18.27 3.69 -0.17
N GLU A 399 -16.94 3.84 -0.16
CA GLU A 399 -16.06 3.16 0.79
C GLU A 399 -16.35 3.67 2.20
N THR A 400 -16.71 2.76 3.11
CA THR A 400 -16.95 3.13 4.52
C THR A 400 -15.62 3.25 5.26
N PHE A 401 -14.66 2.38 4.96
CA PHE A 401 -13.36 2.31 5.63
C PHE A 401 -13.49 2.12 7.15
N GLY A 402 -14.45 1.31 7.56
CA GLY A 402 -14.80 1.00 8.94
C GLY A 402 -15.39 -0.41 9.03
N PRO A 403 -15.76 -0.89 10.23
CA PRO A 403 -16.14 -2.29 10.43
C PRO A 403 -17.60 -2.54 10.01
N VAL A 404 -17.92 -2.28 8.73
CA VAL A 404 -19.28 -2.37 8.16
C VAL A 404 -19.23 -3.11 6.84
N VAL A 405 -20.05 -4.15 6.70
CA VAL A 405 -20.15 -4.95 5.47
C VAL A 405 -21.60 -5.21 5.10
N SER A 406 -21.91 -5.23 3.81
CA SER A 406 -23.23 -5.58 3.29
C SER A 406 -23.23 -6.97 2.66
N VAL A 407 -24.25 -7.79 2.97
CA VAL A 407 -24.45 -9.12 2.40
C VAL A 407 -25.63 -9.11 1.45
N TYR A 408 -25.42 -9.67 0.26
CA TYR A 408 -26.38 -9.72 -0.83
C TYR A 408 -26.63 -11.17 -1.24
N ARG A 409 -27.90 -11.51 -1.46
CA ARG A 409 -28.28 -12.80 -2.05
C ARG A 409 -28.21 -12.69 -3.56
N VAL A 410 -27.65 -13.70 -4.21
CA VAL A 410 -27.59 -13.80 -5.68
C VAL A 410 -28.05 -15.18 -6.14
N ALA A 411 -28.72 -15.23 -7.30
CA ALA A 411 -29.25 -16.46 -7.89
C ALA A 411 -28.19 -17.25 -8.66
N SER A 412 -27.09 -16.61 -9.06
CA SER A 412 -26.03 -17.25 -9.85
C SER A 412 -24.66 -16.59 -9.64
N GLU A 413 -23.61 -17.32 -10.01
CA GLU A 413 -22.23 -16.82 -10.01
C GLU A 413 -22.01 -15.73 -11.06
N ASP A 414 -22.71 -15.78 -12.21
CA ASP A 414 -22.68 -14.74 -13.24
C ASP A 414 -23.26 -13.42 -12.72
N GLU A 415 -24.38 -13.48 -11.99
CA GLU A 415 -24.94 -12.32 -11.31
C GLU A 415 -23.97 -11.77 -10.27
N ALA A 416 -23.34 -12.64 -9.48
CA ALA A 416 -22.35 -12.24 -8.48
C ALA A 416 -21.17 -11.49 -9.11
N VAL A 417 -20.64 -11.99 -10.24
CA VAL A 417 -19.55 -11.34 -10.98
C VAL A 417 -20.00 -10.00 -11.56
N ARG A 418 -21.22 -9.93 -12.12
CA ARG A 418 -21.79 -8.67 -12.64
C ARG A 418 -21.85 -7.62 -11.54
N LEU A 419 -22.44 -7.94 -10.38
CA LEU A 419 -22.54 -7.03 -9.23
C LEU A 419 -21.19 -6.69 -8.62
N ALA A 420 -20.27 -7.66 -8.52
CA ALA A 420 -18.90 -7.43 -8.05
C ALA A 420 -18.18 -6.36 -8.88
N ASN A 421 -18.44 -6.33 -10.19
CA ASN A 421 -17.87 -5.39 -11.15
C ASN A 421 -18.60 -4.04 -11.26
N GLU A 422 -19.75 -3.86 -10.58
CA GLU A 422 -20.43 -2.57 -10.50
C GLU A 422 -19.64 -1.57 -9.64
N GLY A 423 -19.72 -0.28 -10.01
CA GLY A 423 -19.02 0.82 -9.36
C GLY A 423 -17.68 1.18 -10.01
N GLU A 424 -17.02 2.18 -9.42
CA GLU A 424 -15.79 2.76 -10.00
C GLU A 424 -14.50 2.12 -9.49
N TYR A 425 -14.57 1.35 -8.41
CA TYR A 425 -13.40 0.74 -7.77
C TYR A 425 -12.98 -0.57 -8.43
N GLY A 426 -11.76 -1.02 -8.14
CA GLY A 426 -11.21 -2.27 -8.66
C GLY A 426 -9.90 -2.65 -7.97
N LEU A 427 -9.88 -2.70 -6.64
CA LEU A 427 -8.66 -2.94 -5.87
C LEU A 427 -8.43 -4.43 -5.57
N SER A 428 -9.28 -5.01 -4.72
CA SER A 428 -9.19 -6.40 -4.25
C SER A 428 -10.54 -7.10 -4.44
N ALA A 429 -10.52 -8.43 -4.54
CA ALA A 429 -11.71 -9.26 -4.47
C ALA A 429 -11.39 -10.66 -3.92
N SER A 430 -12.44 -11.41 -3.58
CA SER A 430 -12.34 -12.77 -3.07
C SER A 430 -13.43 -13.68 -3.66
N VAL A 431 -13.10 -14.95 -3.92
CA VAL A 431 -14.03 -15.98 -4.40
C VAL A 431 -13.88 -17.23 -3.54
N TRP A 432 -14.99 -17.76 -3.03
CA TRP A 432 -15.01 -18.95 -2.18
C TRP A 432 -15.77 -20.08 -2.86
N THR A 433 -15.10 -21.22 -3.05
CA THR A 433 -15.63 -22.40 -3.75
C THR A 433 -14.75 -23.64 -3.46
N LYS A 434 -15.32 -24.84 -3.48
CA LYS A 434 -14.53 -26.08 -3.40
C LYS A 434 -13.87 -26.43 -4.73
N ASP A 435 -14.41 -25.95 -5.86
CA ASP A 435 -13.79 -26.09 -7.19
C ASP A 435 -12.78 -24.98 -7.48
N LEU A 436 -11.48 -25.29 -7.31
CA LEU A 436 -10.39 -24.35 -7.58
C LEU A 436 -10.25 -23.96 -9.06
N GLY A 437 -10.69 -24.80 -9.99
CA GLY A 437 -10.68 -24.49 -11.42
C GLY A 437 -11.69 -23.39 -11.73
N ARG A 438 -12.90 -23.57 -11.22
CA ARG A 438 -13.98 -22.59 -11.29
C ARG A 438 -13.66 -21.30 -10.54
N GLY A 439 -13.14 -21.38 -9.32
CA GLY A 439 -12.75 -20.20 -8.55
C GLY A 439 -11.75 -19.32 -9.30
N ARG A 440 -10.74 -19.93 -9.95
CA ARG A 440 -9.81 -19.20 -10.82
C ARG A 440 -10.46 -18.66 -12.10
N ALA A 441 -11.46 -19.33 -12.65
CA ALA A 441 -12.21 -18.83 -13.80
C ALA A 441 -13.03 -17.59 -13.46
N LEU A 442 -13.80 -17.63 -12.38
CA LEU A 442 -14.55 -16.49 -11.85
C LEU A 442 -13.60 -15.33 -11.50
N ALA A 443 -12.49 -15.61 -10.83
CA ALA A 443 -11.51 -14.59 -10.45
C ALA A 443 -10.98 -13.78 -11.64
N ARG A 444 -10.83 -14.39 -12.84
CA ARG A 444 -10.39 -13.68 -14.04
C ARG A 444 -11.45 -12.74 -14.64
N LEU A 445 -12.72 -12.92 -14.29
CA LEU A 445 -13.82 -12.09 -14.74
C LEU A 445 -14.04 -10.85 -13.86
N ILE A 446 -13.49 -10.85 -12.65
CA ILE A 446 -13.60 -9.73 -11.71
C ILE A 446 -12.56 -8.65 -12.07
N VAL A 447 -13.02 -7.41 -12.22
CA VAL A 447 -12.18 -6.25 -12.52
C VAL A 447 -11.59 -5.72 -11.22
N ALA A 448 -10.54 -6.39 -10.75
CA ALA A 448 -9.77 -5.98 -9.60
C ALA A 448 -8.27 -6.23 -9.80
N GLY A 449 -7.46 -5.44 -9.13
CA GLY A 449 -6.00 -5.57 -9.12
C GLY A 449 -5.49 -6.90 -8.57
N ALA A 450 -6.18 -7.41 -7.55
CA ALA A 450 -5.92 -8.70 -6.93
C ALA A 450 -7.22 -9.44 -6.67
N VAL A 451 -7.24 -10.75 -6.93
CA VAL A 451 -8.39 -11.61 -6.63
C VAL A 451 -7.90 -12.88 -5.95
N ASN A 452 -8.45 -13.17 -4.78
CA ASN A 452 -8.10 -14.33 -3.97
C ASN A 452 -9.14 -15.44 -4.17
N VAL A 453 -8.71 -16.71 -4.12
CA VAL A 453 -9.61 -17.87 -4.13
C VAL A 453 -9.43 -18.61 -2.82
N ASN A 454 -10.51 -18.76 -2.04
CA ASN A 454 -10.53 -19.34 -0.69
C ASN A 454 -9.63 -18.63 0.32
N ASP A 455 -9.49 -17.32 0.16
CA ASP A 455 -8.79 -16.42 1.06
C ASP A 455 -9.39 -15.01 0.94
N GLY A 456 -9.40 -14.24 2.02
CA GLY A 456 -10.01 -12.91 2.05
C GLY A 456 -9.18 -11.82 1.36
N TYR A 457 -7.86 -11.83 1.59
CA TYR A 457 -6.92 -10.82 1.07
C TYR A 457 -5.44 -11.18 1.30
N LEU A 458 -5.14 -12.02 2.31
CA LEU A 458 -3.79 -12.31 2.76
C LEU A 458 -2.91 -12.94 1.68
N SER A 459 -3.45 -13.85 0.88
CA SER A 459 -2.69 -14.58 -0.13
C SER A 459 -2.11 -13.64 -1.19
N ALA A 460 -2.92 -12.72 -1.70
CA ALA A 460 -2.46 -11.74 -2.70
C ALA A 460 -1.46 -10.74 -2.11
N ILE A 461 -1.70 -10.20 -0.91
CA ILE A 461 -0.78 -9.23 -0.31
C ILE A 461 0.56 -9.87 0.10
N ALA A 462 0.54 -11.14 0.56
CA ALA A 462 1.74 -11.88 0.94
C ALA A 462 2.53 -12.43 -0.27
N ALA A 463 1.91 -12.51 -1.45
CA ALA A 463 2.56 -12.92 -2.69
C ALA A 463 3.48 -11.82 -3.25
N LEU A 464 4.56 -11.49 -2.53
CA LEU A 464 5.49 -10.40 -2.87
C LEU A 464 6.17 -10.53 -4.24
N GLY A 465 6.18 -11.73 -4.82
CA GLY A 465 6.65 -11.96 -6.20
C GLY A 465 5.68 -11.49 -7.28
N ALA A 466 4.40 -11.32 -6.94
CA ALA A 466 3.36 -10.86 -7.84
C ALA A 466 3.12 -9.35 -7.65
N PRO A 467 2.81 -8.61 -8.72
CA PRO A 467 2.44 -7.20 -8.60
C PRO A 467 1.11 -7.06 -7.86
N MET A 468 1.00 -6.03 -7.04
CA MET A 468 -0.23 -5.66 -6.30
C MET A 468 -0.55 -4.19 -6.58
N GLY A 469 -1.84 -3.84 -6.63
CA GLY A 469 -2.32 -2.48 -6.83
C GLY A 469 -3.60 -2.45 -7.66
N GLY A 470 -4.35 -1.37 -7.59
CA GLY A 470 -5.73 -1.31 -8.10
C GLY A 470 -5.90 -1.13 -9.61
N MET A 471 -7.14 -1.23 -10.06
CA MET A 471 -7.63 -0.84 -11.38
C MET A 471 -8.65 0.30 -11.22
N ARG A 472 -9.01 0.95 -12.33
CA ARG A 472 -10.04 2.01 -12.36
C ARG A 472 -9.72 3.13 -11.34
N SER A 473 -10.70 3.58 -10.55
CA SER A 473 -10.52 4.62 -9.54
C SER A 473 -9.69 4.18 -8.33
N SER A 474 -9.38 2.89 -8.19
CA SER A 474 -8.51 2.37 -7.12
C SER A 474 -7.01 2.64 -7.33
N GLY A 475 -6.66 3.32 -8.43
CA GLY A 475 -5.34 3.92 -8.61
C GLY A 475 -4.55 3.39 -9.81
N VAL A 476 -3.27 3.76 -9.85
CA VAL A 476 -2.35 3.53 -10.97
C VAL A 476 -0.97 3.13 -10.49
N GLY A 477 -0.29 2.28 -11.26
CA GLY A 477 0.98 1.69 -10.85
C GLY A 477 0.78 0.37 -10.09
N ARG A 478 1.89 -0.28 -9.75
CA ARG A 478 1.89 -1.54 -9.01
C ARG A 478 3.00 -1.51 -7.97
N ARG A 479 2.71 -1.99 -6.77
CA ARG A 479 3.70 -2.39 -5.76
C ARG A 479 4.03 -3.87 -5.92
N HIS A 480 5.00 -4.34 -5.13
CA HIS A 480 5.49 -5.72 -5.14
C HIS A 480 6.05 -6.20 -6.50
N GLY A 481 6.56 -7.43 -6.54
CA GLY A 481 7.06 -8.05 -7.74
C GLY A 481 8.23 -7.29 -8.35
N ARG A 482 8.33 -7.39 -9.67
CA ARG A 482 9.34 -6.64 -10.44
C ARG A 482 8.88 -5.21 -10.69
N GLU A 483 7.59 -5.04 -10.91
CA GLU A 483 6.92 -3.78 -11.21
C GLU A 483 7.14 -2.77 -10.08
N GLY A 484 7.05 -3.21 -8.83
CA GLY A 484 7.19 -2.39 -7.64
C GLY A 484 8.58 -1.80 -7.40
N ILE A 485 9.65 -2.43 -7.91
CA ILE A 485 11.00 -1.84 -7.86
C ILE A 485 11.34 -1.07 -9.14
N VAL A 486 10.91 -1.57 -10.32
CA VAL A 486 11.21 -0.93 -11.61
C VAL A 486 10.52 0.42 -11.76
N ARG A 487 9.37 0.65 -11.12
CA ARG A 487 8.69 1.97 -11.14
C ARG A 487 9.57 3.11 -10.61
N TYR A 488 10.51 2.81 -9.72
CA TYR A 488 11.47 3.78 -9.18
C TYR A 488 12.70 3.95 -10.05
N THR A 489 12.60 3.62 -11.34
CA THR A 489 13.68 3.76 -12.31
C THR A 489 13.21 4.35 -13.63
N GLU A 490 14.12 4.96 -14.38
CA GLU A 490 14.00 5.23 -15.80
C GLU A 490 14.68 4.13 -16.62
N SER A 491 13.99 3.64 -17.64
CA SER A 491 14.60 2.72 -18.60
C SER A 491 15.53 3.48 -19.54
N GLN A 492 16.76 3.01 -19.69
CA GLN A 492 17.73 3.55 -20.64
C GLN A 492 18.13 2.47 -21.65
N THR A 493 17.88 2.70 -22.94
CA THR A 493 18.34 1.80 -24.00
C THR A 493 19.69 2.28 -24.53
N VAL A 494 20.72 1.46 -24.35
CA VAL A 494 22.04 1.66 -24.96
C VAL A 494 22.14 0.75 -26.16
N THR A 495 22.39 1.34 -27.33
CA THR A 495 22.71 0.58 -28.54
C THR A 495 24.19 0.73 -28.87
N THR A 496 24.79 -0.32 -29.41
CA THR A 496 26.19 -0.31 -29.85
C THR A 496 26.25 -0.93 -31.22
N GLN A 497 26.71 -0.14 -32.20
CA GLN A 497 27.09 -0.63 -33.52
C GLN A 497 28.55 -1.05 -33.46
N ARG A 498 28.84 -2.31 -33.77
CA ARG A 498 30.23 -2.80 -33.84
C ARG A 498 30.99 -2.21 -35.03
N VAL A 499 30.25 -1.89 -36.09
CA VAL A 499 30.77 -1.24 -37.29
C VAL A 499 29.88 -0.03 -37.57
N PRO A 500 30.41 1.20 -37.56
CA PRO A 500 29.66 2.38 -37.99
C PRO A 500 29.14 2.13 -39.40
N THR A 501 27.81 2.07 -39.55
CA THR A 501 27.20 1.79 -40.85
C THR A 501 26.93 3.13 -41.53
N PRO A 502 27.61 3.47 -42.64
CA PRO A 502 27.38 4.74 -43.32
C PRO A 502 25.96 4.80 -43.87
N TYR A 503 25.34 5.98 -43.85
CA TYR A 503 24.04 6.20 -44.48
C TYR A 503 24.22 6.09 -46.00
N PRO A 504 23.61 5.10 -46.68
CA PRO A 504 23.99 4.79 -48.05
C PRO A 504 23.27 5.71 -49.05
N ASP A 505 23.88 6.83 -49.41
CA ASP A 505 23.29 7.82 -50.33
C ASP A 505 22.98 7.27 -51.73
N ARG A 506 23.79 6.34 -52.24
CA ARG A 506 23.63 5.76 -53.59
C ARG A 506 22.85 4.43 -53.64
N MET A 507 22.48 3.85 -52.50
CA MET A 507 21.83 2.52 -52.43
C MET A 507 20.49 2.52 -51.67
N ARG A 508 19.91 3.69 -51.39
CA ARG A 508 18.65 3.82 -50.60
C ARG A 508 17.51 2.95 -51.14
N ALA A 509 17.25 3.01 -52.45
CA ALA A 509 16.17 2.26 -53.08
C ALA A 509 16.41 0.74 -53.08
N GLY A 510 17.67 0.29 -53.13
CA GLY A 510 18.04 -1.12 -53.03
C GLY A 510 17.87 -1.64 -51.61
N LEU A 511 18.38 -0.89 -50.63
CA LEU A 511 18.25 -1.22 -49.21
C LEU A 511 16.78 -1.29 -48.77
N LEU A 512 15.96 -0.32 -49.17
CA LEU A 512 14.52 -0.31 -48.88
C LEU A 512 13.80 -1.51 -49.51
N ARG A 513 14.15 -1.90 -50.74
CA ARG A 513 13.60 -3.10 -51.38
C ARG A 513 13.95 -4.38 -50.61
N VAL A 514 15.18 -4.52 -50.15
CA VAL A 514 15.62 -5.66 -49.32
C VAL A 514 14.90 -5.66 -47.97
N MET A 515 14.81 -4.50 -47.30
CA MET A 515 14.09 -4.38 -46.03
C MET A 515 12.62 -4.75 -46.18
N ASN A 516 11.94 -4.23 -47.21
CA ASN A 516 10.53 -4.51 -47.47
C ASN A 516 10.31 -6.00 -47.80
N SER A 517 11.19 -6.61 -48.59
CA SER A 517 11.12 -8.05 -48.90
C SER A 517 11.32 -8.90 -47.64
N THR A 518 12.28 -8.54 -46.80
CA THR A 518 12.53 -9.20 -45.51
C THR A 518 11.33 -9.06 -44.56
N THR A 519 10.72 -7.88 -44.50
CA THR A 519 9.52 -7.63 -43.69
C THR A 519 8.32 -8.43 -44.20
N ARG A 520 8.08 -8.48 -45.52
CA ARG A 520 7.02 -9.31 -46.12
C ARG A 520 7.19 -10.78 -45.78
N LEU A 521 8.43 -11.29 -45.85
CA LEU A 521 8.75 -12.65 -45.44
C LEU A 521 8.46 -12.89 -43.95
N LYS A 522 8.83 -11.94 -43.08
CA LYS A 522 8.54 -12.01 -41.64
C LYS A 522 7.03 -11.99 -41.34
N LEU A 523 6.26 -11.21 -42.09
CA LEU A 523 4.80 -11.15 -41.96
C LEU A 523 4.11 -12.43 -42.45
N ALA A 524 4.68 -13.10 -43.46
CA ALA A 524 4.17 -14.37 -43.98
C ALA A 524 4.53 -15.58 -43.09
N LEU A 525 5.55 -15.44 -42.23
CA LEU A 525 6.01 -16.51 -41.33
C LEU A 525 5.21 -16.50 -40.01
N PRO A 526 4.79 -17.67 -39.49
CA PRO A 526 4.09 -17.75 -38.21
C PRO A 526 4.87 -17.14 -37.05
N SER A 527 4.18 -16.44 -36.14
CA SER A 527 4.76 -15.70 -35.00
C SER A 527 5.69 -16.53 -34.10
N ARG A 528 5.51 -17.86 -34.05
CA ARG A 528 6.41 -18.81 -33.35
C ARG A 528 7.87 -18.78 -33.81
N PHE A 529 8.15 -18.36 -35.05
CA PHE A 529 9.52 -18.19 -35.55
C PHE A 529 10.20 -16.91 -35.05
N PHE A 530 9.42 -15.97 -34.49
CA PHE A 530 9.91 -14.69 -33.98
C PHE A 530 9.71 -14.49 -32.49
N MET A 531 9.09 -15.43 -31.77
CA MET A 531 9.01 -15.34 -30.31
C MET A 531 10.39 -15.56 -29.64
N PRO A 532 10.67 -14.91 -28.50
CA PRO A 532 11.73 -15.34 -27.61
C PRO A 532 11.43 -16.76 -27.14
N GLN A 533 12.44 -17.63 -27.09
CA GLN A 533 12.33 -18.90 -26.37
C GLN A 533 11.82 -18.60 -24.95
N PRO A 534 10.82 -19.32 -24.43
CA PRO A 534 10.37 -19.14 -23.06
C PRO A 534 11.57 -19.36 -22.13
N PHE A 535 11.61 -18.59 -21.05
CA PHE A 535 12.60 -18.68 -19.99
C PHE A 535 12.66 -20.14 -19.50
N ARG A 536 13.63 -20.93 -19.97
CA ARG A 536 14.01 -22.17 -19.30
C ARG A 536 14.73 -21.76 -18.02
N GLY A 537 13.98 -21.63 -16.93
CA GLY A 537 14.57 -21.71 -15.60
C GLY A 537 15.39 -23.00 -15.56
N ARG A 538 16.70 -22.88 -15.29
CA ARG A 538 17.48 -24.05 -14.90
C ARG A 538 16.85 -24.55 -13.61
N ARG A 539 16.39 -25.81 -13.64
CA ARG A 539 15.88 -26.54 -12.47
C ARG A 539 16.90 -26.55 -11.34
#